data_AF-A0A776PSJ7-F1
#
_entry.id   AF-A0A776PSJ7-F1
#
_cell.length_a   1.000
_cell.length_b   1.000
_cell.length_c   1.000
_cell.angle_alpha   90.00
_cell.angle_beta   90.00
_cell.angle_gamma   90.00
#
_symmetry.space_group_name_H-M   'P 1'
#
loop_
_entity.id
_entity.type
_entity.pdbx_description
1 polymer ?
#
loop_
_entity_poly.entity_id
_entity_poly.type
_entity_poly.pdbx_seq_one_letter_code
_entity_poly.pdbx_strand_id
1 'polypeptide(L)'
;LVRAAIEYAIANDRDSVTLVHKGNIMKFTEGAFKDWGYQLAREEFGGELIDGGPWLKVKNPNTGKEIVIKDVIADAFLQQILLRPAEYDVIACMNLNGDYISDALAAQVGGIGIAPGANIGDECALFEATHGTAPKYAGQDKVNPGSIILSAEMMLRHMGWTEAADLIVKGMEGAINAKTVTYDFERLMEGAKLLKCSEFGDAIIKNM
;
A
#
# COMPACT_ATOMS: atom_id res chain seq x y z
N LEU A 1 -1.90 7.14 -13.91
CA LEU A 1 -2.27 6.24 -12.79
C LEU A 1 -2.10 4.77 -13.17
N VAL A 2 -2.94 4.16 -14.02
CA VAL A 2 -2.83 2.71 -14.30
C VAL A 2 -1.45 2.31 -14.85
N ARG A 3 -0.86 3.13 -15.74
CA ARG A 3 0.55 2.96 -16.19
C ARG A 3 1.52 2.82 -15.00
N ALA A 4 1.49 3.78 -14.07
CA ALA A 4 2.34 3.77 -12.90
C ALA A 4 2.12 2.53 -12.01
N ALA A 5 0.88 2.04 -11.89
CA ALA A 5 0.59 0.82 -11.13
C ALA A 5 1.18 -0.44 -11.78
N ILE A 6 1.11 -0.55 -13.11
CA ILE A 6 1.71 -1.68 -13.85
C ILE A 6 3.24 -1.60 -13.83
N GLU A 7 3.81 -0.41 -14.02
CA GLU A 7 5.26 -0.18 -13.89
C GLU A 7 5.76 -0.50 -12.48
N TYR A 8 5.01 -0.11 -11.43
CA TYR A 8 5.32 -0.48 -10.06
C TYR A 8 5.29 -2.00 -9.86
N ALA A 9 4.28 -2.68 -10.39
CA ALA A 9 4.20 -4.14 -10.34
C ALA A 9 5.39 -4.81 -11.02
N ILE A 10 5.83 -4.30 -12.17
CA ILE A 10 7.01 -4.80 -12.90
C ILE A 10 8.29 -4.55 -12.10
N ALA A 11 8.48 -3.34 -11.58
CA ALA A 11 9.70 -2.92 -10.88
C ALA A 11 9.89 -3.68 -9.55
N ASN A 12 8.80 -4.07 -8.90
CA ASN A 12 8.82 -4.73 -7.58
C ASN A 12 8.39 -6.21 -7.63
N ASP A 13 8.35 -6.81 -8.83
CA ASP A 13 7.99 -8.22 -9.09
C ASP A 13 6.67 -8.68 -8.43
N ARG A 14 5.64 -7.84 -8.52
CA ARG A 14 4.31 -8.08 -7.92
C ARG A 14 3.49 -9.08 -8.74
N ASP A 15 2.51 -9.72 -8.11
CA ASP A 15 1.73 -10.82 -8.73
C ASP A 15 0.57 -10.32 -9.61
N SER A 16 -0.05 -9.19 -9.26
CA SER A 16 -1.23 -8.72 -9.98
C SER A 16 -1.48 -7.21 -9.82
N VAL A 17 -2.25 -6.65 -10.76
CA VAL A 17 -2.85 -5.32 -10.69
C VAL A 17 -4.37 -5.46 -10.80
N THR A 18 -5.10 -5.00 -9.78
CA THR A 18 -6.56 -5.04 -9.75
C THR A 18 -7.15 -3.66 -9.95
N LEU A 19 -7.94 -3.49 -11.01
CA LEU A 19 -8.75 -2.31 -11.29
C LEU A 19 -10.02 -2.35 -10.45
N VAL A 20 -10.12 -1.51 -9.42
CA VAL A 20 -11.32 -1.45 -8.56
C VAL A 20 -12.20 -0.29 -8.98
N HIS A 21 -13.46 -0.59 -9.27
CA HIS A 21 -14.38 0.38 -9.85
C HIS A 21 -15.86 0.08 -9.53
N LYS A 22 -16.77 1.04 -9.73
CA LYS A 22 -18.24 0.82 -9.66
C LYS A 22 -18.93 0.98 -11.01
N GLY A 23 -18.29 0.42 -12.05
CA GLY A 23 -18.64 0.63 -13.45
C GLY A 23 -19.92 -0.05 -13.93
N ASN A 24 -20.49 -0.99 -13.16
CA ASN A 24 -21.80 -1.56 -13.47
C ASN A 24 -22.94 -0.54 -13.31
N ILE A 25 -22.76 0.46 -12.43
CA ILE A 25 -23.69 1.57 -12.23
C ILE A 25 -23.19 2.83 -12.97
N MET A 26 -21.96 3.26 -12.68
CA MET A 26 -21.36 4.48 -13.23
C MET A 26 -20.56 4.18 -14.50
N LYS A 27 -21.26 3.75 -15.55
CA LYS A 27 -20.67 3.20 -16.78
C LYS A 27 -19.65 4.12 -17.45
N PHE A 28 -19.94 5.42 -17.50
CA PHE A 28 -19.14 6.37 -18.28
C PHE A 28 -18.02 7.07 -17.49
N THR A 29 -17.86 6.75 -16.21
CA THR A 29 -16.76 7.25 -15.38
C THR A 29 -15.96 6.07 -14.82
N GLU A 30 -16.52 5.33 -13.88
CA GLU A 30 -15.93 4.15 -13.26
C GLU A 30 -15.79 2.98 -14.24
N GLY A 31 -16.77 2.80 -15.13
CA GLY A 31 -16.68 1.80 -16.20
C GLY A 31 -15.59 2.14 -17.21
N ALA A 32 -15.53 3.42 -17.62
CA ALA A 32 -14.48 3.93 -18.50
C ALA A 32 -13.08 3.80 -17.89
N PHE A 33 -12.92 4.04 -16.59
CA PHE A 33 -11.66 3.79 -15.87
C PHE A 33 -11.16 2.35 -16.05
N LYS A 34 -12.05 1.37 -15.85
CA LYS A 34 -11.74 -0.06 -16.05
C LYS A 34 -11.41 -0.35 -17.52
N ASP A 35 -12.23 0.14 -18.45
CA ASP A 35 -12.04 -0.11 -19.88
C ASP A 35 -10.70 0.46 -20.39
N TRP A 36 -10.36 1.70 -20.02
CA TRP A 36 -9.09 2.33 -20.36
C TRP A 36 -7.90 1.67 -19.66
N GLY A 37 -8.05 1.22 -18.42
CA GLY A 37 -6.99 0.50 -17.71
C GLY A 37 -6.60 -0.80 -18.42
N TYR A 38 -7.59 -1.60 -18.83
CA TYR A 38 -7.34 -2.80 -19.64
C TYR A 38 -6.80 -2.48 -21.03
N GLN A 39 -7.29 -1.42 -21.67
CA GLN A 39 -6.77 -0.99 -22.97
C GLN A 39 -5.29 -0.65 -22.90
N LEU A 40 -4.88 0.15 -21.91
CA LEU A 40 -3.48 0.50 -21.68
C LEU A 40 -2.61 -0.73 -21.44
N ALA A 41 -3.08 -1.70 -20.64
CA ALA A 41 -2.35 -2.95 -20.44
C ALA A 41 -2.11 -3.72 -21.75
N ARG A 42 -3.05 -3.70 -22.70
CA ARG A 42 -2.86 -4.31 -24.04
C ARG A 42 -1.91 -3.50 -24.91
N GLU A 43 -2.12 -2.19 -24.99
CA GLU A 43 -1.45 -1.31 -25.96
C GLU A 43 0.02 -1.03 -25.58
N GLU A 44 0.31 -0.87 -24.30
CA GLU A 44 1.64 -0.45 -23.84
C GLU A 44 2.44 -1.59 -23.19
N PHE A 45 1.76 -2.59 -22.62
CA PHE A 45 2.39 -3.66 -21.85
C PHE A 45 2.22 -5.06 -22.48
N GLY A 46 1.62 -5.14 -23.67
CA GLY A 46 1.44 -6.40 -24.40
C GLY A 46 0.54 -7.42 -23.68
N GLY A 47 -0.43 -6.94 -22.90
CA GLY A 47 -1.34 -7.80 -22.14
C GLY A 47 -2.16 -8.74 -23.04
N GLU A 48 -2.14 -10.03 -22.74
CA GLU A 48 -2.88 -11.07 -23.46
C GLU A 48 -4.08 -11.56 -22.66
N LEU A 49 -5.18 -11.93 -23.33
CA LEU A 49 -6.37 -12.45 -22.67
C LEU A 49 -6.11 -13.79 -21.98
N ILE A 50 -6.61 -13.91 -20.75
CA ILE A 50 -6.72 -15.19 -20.03
C ILE A 50 -8.10 -15.77 -20.33
N ASP A 51 -8.17 -16.99 -20.85
CA ASP A 51 -9.40 -17.78 -21.04
C ASP A 51 -10.59 -17.05 -21.72
N GLY A 52 -10.31 -16.11 -22.63
CA GLY A 52 -11.33 -15.33 -23.33
C GLY A 52 -11.81 -14.06 -22.60
N GLY A 53 -11.22 -13.74 -21.44
CA GLY A 53 -11.38 -12.47 -20.75
C GLY A 53 -12.37 -12.48 -19.57
N PRO A 54 -12.48 -11.35 -18.84
CA PRO A 54 -11.89 -10.04 -19.18
C PRO A 54 -10.43 -9.85 -18.72
N TRP A 55 -9.90 -10.76 -17.91
CA TRP A 55 -8.57 -10.61 -17.33
C TRP A 55 -7.47 -10.78 -18.36
N LEU A 56 -6.36 -10.08 -18.12
CA LEU A 56 -5.17 -10.16 -18.94
C LEU A 56 -3.99 -10.68 -18.13
N LYS A 57 -3.00 -11.19 -18.83
CA LYS A 57 -1.66 -11.44 -18.30
C LYS A 57 -0.65 -10.54 -18.99
N VAL A 58 0.20 -9.91 -18.21
CA VAL A 58 1.33 -9.08 -18.67
C VAL A 58 2.61 -9.76 -18.21
N LYS A 59 3.58 -9.95 -19.11
CA LYS A 59 4.86 -10.57 -18.73
C LYS A 59 5.80 -9.51 -18.14
N ASN A 60 6.31 -9.75 -16.93
CA ASN A 60 7.34 -8.92 -16.34
C ASN A 60 8.63 -9.06 -17.18
N PRO A 61 9.15 -7.98 -17.81
CA PRO A 61 10.35 -8.05 -18.64
C PRO A 61 11.63 -8.35 -17.85
N ASN A 62 11.65 -8.07 -16.55
CA ASN A 62 12.83 -8.24 -15.70
C ASN A 62 12.95 -9.67 -15.16
N THR A 63 11.82 -10.29 -14.81
CA THR A 63 11.79 -11.59 -14.11
C THR A 63 11.14 -12.71 -14.92
N GLY A 64 10.43 -12.36 -16.00
CA GLY A 64 9.65 -13.30 -16.81
C GLY A 64 8.34 -13.77 -16.19
N LYS A 65 8.02 -13.33 -14.96
CA LYS A 65 6.79 -13.63 -14.22
C LYS A 65 5.55 -13.10 -14.94
N GLU A 66 4.44 -13.83 -14.89
CA GLU A 66 3.16 -13.35 -15.40
C GLU A 66 2.43 -12.53 -14.31
N ILE A 67 2.15 -11.27 -14.62
CA ILE A 67 1.38 -10.33 -13.78
C ILE A 67 -0.06 -10.35 -14.26
N VAL A 68 -1.01 -10.67 -13.37
CA VAL A 68 -2.43 -10.69 -13.72
C VAL A 68 -3.01 -9.29 -13.65
N ILE A 69 -3.59 -8.80 -14.75
CA ILE A 69 -4.41 -7.59 -14.77
C ILE A 69 -5.87 -8.01 -14.69
N LYS A 70 -6.55 -7.60 -13.62
CA LYS A 70 -7.92 -8.00 -13.31
C LYS A 70 -8.76 -6.83 -12.82
N ASP A 71 -10.07 -7.03 -12.67
CA ASP A 71 -11.00 -6.03 -12.14
C ASP A 71 -11.97 -6.63 -11.13
N VAL A 72 -12.42 -5.79 -10.20
CA VAL A 72 -13.45 -6.13 -9.20
C VAL A 72 -14.33 -4.90 -8.94
N ILE A 73 -15.62 -5.14 -8.72
CA ILE A 73 -16.55 -4.08 -8.36
C ILE A 73 -16.30 -3.63 -6.91
N ALA A 74 -16.25 -2.32 -6.64
CA ALA A 74 -15.78 -1.74 -5.38
C ALA A 74 -16.48 -2.27 -4.11
N ASP A 75 -17.79 -2.49 -4.14
CA ASP A 75 -18.51 -3.06 -2.99
C ASP A 75 -18.19 -4.53 -2.74
N ALA A 76 -18.05 -5.33 -3.80
CA ALA A 76 -17.57 -6.70 -3.69
C ALA A 76 -16.10 -6.74 -3.25
N PHE A 77 -15.29 -5.79 -3.70
CA PHE A 77 -13.88 -5.68 -3.32
C PHE A 77 -13.72 -5.46 -1.81
N LEU A 78 -14.53 -4.59 -1.19
CA LEU A 78 -14.52 -4.39 0.27
C LEU A 78 -14.88 -5.66 1.06
N GLN A 79 -15.64 -6.58 0.47
CA GLN A 79 -15.86 -7.91 1.08
C GLN A 79 -14.66 -8.82 0.85
N GLN A 80 -14.09 -8.80 -0.35
CA GLN A 80 -13.01 -9.70 -0.75
C GLN A 80 -11.70 -9.42 -0.03
N ILE A 81 -11.39 -8.17 0.31
CA ILE A 81 -10.21 -7.85 1.13
C ILE A 81 -10.29 -8.47 2.54
N LEU A 82 -11.50 -8.74 3.05
CA LEU A 82 -11.70 -9.47 4.31
C LEU A 82 -11.67 -10.99 4.10
N LEU A 83 -12.34 -11.49 3.06
CA LEU A 83 -12.57 -12.92 2.84
C LEU A 83 -11.40 -13.63 2.15
N ARG A 84 -10.73 -12.94 1.23
CA ARG A 84 -9.68 -13.45 0.33
C ARG A 84 -8.56 -12.41 0.12
N PRO A 85 -7.95 -11.85 1.18
CA PRO A 85 -6.91 -10.82 1.04
C PRO A 85 -5.72 -11.28 0.20
N ALA A 86 -5.33 -12.55 0.31
CA ALA A 86 -4.19 -13.13 -0.41
C ALA A 86 -4.36 -13.18 -1.93
N GLU A 87 -5.57 -12.96 -2.45
CA GLU A 87 -5.79 -12.90 -3.90
C GLU A 87 -5.41 -11.53 -4.49
N TYR A 88 -5.07 -10.52 -3.69
CA TYR A 88 -4.83 -9.16 -4.16
C TYR A 88 -3.42 -8.67 -3.84
N ASP A 89 -2.85 -7.89 -4.74
CA ASP A 89 -1.52 -7.30 -4.60
C ASP A 89 -1.58 -5.80 -4.90
N VAL A 90 -1.28 -5.37 -6.14
CA VAL A 90 -1.38 -3.95 -6.52
C VAL A 90 -2.82 -3.58 -6.84
N ILE A 91 -3.28 -2.44 -6.31
CA ILE A 91 -4.63 -1.92 -6.55
C ILE A 91 -4.53 -0.59 -7.32
N ALA A 92 -5.35 -0.43 -8.36
CA ALA A 92 -5.54 0.85 -9.04
C ALA A 92 -7.03 1.18 -9.06
N CYS A 93 -7.38 2.37 -8.57
CA CYS A 93 -8.77 2.80 -8.46
C CYS A 93 -8.92 4.31 -8.62
N MET A 94 -10.17 4.77 -8.73
CA MET A 94 -10.49 6.19 -8.71
C MET A 94 -10.30 6.80 -7.30
N ASN A 95 -10.19 8.12 -7.24
CA ASN A 95 -9.83 8.88 -6.03
C ASN A 95 -10.68 8.50 -4.80
N LEU A 96 -12.01 8.57 -4.89
CA LEU A 96 -12.91 8.26 -3.76
C LEU A 96 -12.85 6.78 -3.34
N ASN A 97 -12.72 5.86 -4.30
CA ASN A 97 -12.54 4.44 -3.95
C ASN A 97 -11.21 4.23 -3.24
N GLY A 98 -10.16 4.97 -3.65
CA GLY A 98 -8.85 4.93 -3.02
C GLY A 98 -8.92 5.29 -1.54
N ASP A 99 -9.54 6.43 -1.22
CA ASP A 99 -9.76 6.90 0.16
C ASP A 99 -10.42 5.81 1.04
N TYR A 100 -11.54 5.25 0.57
CA TYR A 100 -12.27 4.24 1.36
C TYR A 100 -11.52 2.92 1.47
N ILE A 101 -10.85 2.48 0.41
CA ILE A 101 -10.11 1.22 0.39
C ILE A 101 -8.87 1.31 1.28
N SER A 102 -8.09 2.39 1.18
CA SER A 102 -6.86 2.55 1.95
C SER A 102 -7.12 2.57 3.45
N ASP A 103 -8.17 3.29 3.88
CA ASP A 103 -8.55 3.34 5.30
C ASP A 103 -9.07 1.98 5.80
N ALA A 104 -9.90 1.30 5.01
CA ALA A 104 -10.42 -0.01 5.37
C ALA A 104 -9.29 -1.05 5.53
N LEU A 105 -8.31 -1.05 4.62
CA LEU A 105 -7.15 -1.94 4.68
C LEU A 105 -6.23 -1.60 5.87
N ALA A 106 -5.96 -0.32 6.10
CA ALA A 106 -5.17 0.12 7.24
C ALA A 106 -5.80 -0.29 8.58
N ALA A 107 -7.13 -0.18 8.70
CA ALA A 107 -7.85 -0.64 9.88
C ALA A 107 -7.78 -2.17 10.04
N GLN A 108 -7.95 -2.93 8.95
CA GLN A 108 -7.94 -4.40 8.97
C GLN A 108 -6.61 -4.97 9.51
N VAL A 109 -5.48 -4.36 9.17
CA VAL A 109 -4.15 -4.81 9.61
C VAL A 109 -3.73 -4.19 10.95
N GLY A 110 -4.61 -3.44 11.62
CA GLY A 110 -4.30 -2.71 12.85
C GLY A 110 -3.33 -1.53 12.63
N GLY A 111 -3.14 -1.10 11.38
CA GLY A 111 -2.11 -0.18 10.93
C GLY A 111 -2.52 1.30 10.86
N ILE A 112 -3.68 1.70 11.40
CA ILE A 112 -4.16 3.09 11.29
C ILE A 112 -3.15 4.14 11.81
N GLY A 113 -2.33 3.79 12.81
CA GLY A 113 -1.28 4.67 13.35
C GLY A 113 0.07 4.58 12.62
N ILE A 114 0.23 3.62 11.71
CA ILE A 114 1.50 3.34 11.01
C ILE A 114 1.36 3.27 9.49
N ALA A 115 0.20 3.58 8.91
CA ALA A 115 -0.01 3.52 7.47
C ALA A 115 0.88 4.57 6.76
N PRO A 116 1.76 4.17 5.83
CA PRO A 116 2.57 5.12 5.08
C PRO A 116 1.79 5.69 3.87
N GLY A 117 2.29 6.80 3.32
CA GLY A 117 1.62 7.51 2.21
C GLY A 117 2.56 8.38 1.39
N ALA A 118 2.25 8.49 0.10
CA ALA A 118 2.98 9.32 -0.84
C ALA A 118 2.05 9.88 -1.93
N ASN A 119 2.35 11.09 -2.39
CA ASN A 119 1.76 11.74 -3.56
C ASN A 119 2.85 11.93 -4.60
N ILE A 120 2.68 11.32 -5.78
CA ILE A 120 3.71 11.25 -6.81
C ILE A 120 3.17 11.83 -8.12
N GLY A 121 3.92 12.77 -8.69
CA GLY A 121 3.73 13.29 -10.04
C GLY A 121 4.96 13.02 -10.90
N ASP A 122 4.96 13.52 -12.14
CA ASP A 122 6.02 13.25 -13.11
C ASP A 122 7.36 13.93 -12.72
N GLU A 123 7.30 15.11 -12.07
CA GLU A 123 8.47 15.93 -11.75
C GLU A 123 8.86 15.91 -10.26
N CYS A 124 7.99 15.37 -9.39
CA CYS A 124 8.24 15.35 -7.95
C CYS A 124 7.43 14.28 -7.22
N ALA A 125 7.92 13.92 -6.03
CA ALA A 125 7.24 13.03 -5.08
C ALA A 125 7.26 13.66 -3.69
N LEU A 126 6.14 13.57 -2.96
CA LEU A 126 5.97 14.01 -1.58
C LEU A 126 5.52 12.85 -0.71
N PHE A 127 6.31 12.51 0.30
CA PHE A 127 6.01 11.45 1.26
C PHE A 127 5.54 12.08 2.56
N GLU A 128 4.46 11.56 3.16
CA GLU A 128 3.81 12.18 4.31
C GLU A 128 3.29 11.17 5.32
N ALA A 129 3.10 11.60 6.56
CA ALA A 129 2.32 10.83 7.53
C ALA A 129 0.84 10.90 7.15
N THR A 130 0.12 9.78 7.26
CA THR A 130 -1.30 9.70 6.85
C THR A 130 -2.27 10.03 7.97
N HIS A 131 -1.82 10.02 9.22
CA HIS A 131 -2.65 10.35 10.37
C HIS A 131 -2.77 11.86 10.61
N GLY A 132 -3.85 12.29 11.28
CA GLY A 132 -4.06 13.68 11.67
C GLY A 132 -3.08 14.20 12.74
N THR A 133 -3.18 15.49 13.07
CA THR A 133 -2.22 16.19 13.94
C THR A 133 -2.28 15.84 15.43
N ALA A 134 -3.37 15.21 15.89
CA ALA A 134 -3.63 14.83 17.28
C ALA A 134 -3.16 15.86 18.36
N PRO A 135 -3.66 17.12 18.35
CA PRO A 135 -3.09 18.24 19.13
C PRO A 135 -2.98 17.99 20.64
N LYS A 136 -3.89 17.19 21.20
CA LYS A 136 -3.87 16.77 22.61
C LYS A 136 -2.62 16.00 23.05
N TYR A 137 -1.82 15.49 22.11
CA TYR A 137 -0.58 14.75 22.37
C TYR A 137 0.67 15.49 21.86
N ALA A 138 0.51 16.70 21.29
CA ALA A 138 1.64 17.47 20.78
C ALA A 138 2.66 17.78 21.89
N GLY A 139 3.94 17.54 21.60
CA GLY A 139 5.05 17.78 22.53
C GLY A 139 5.16 16.78 23.70
N GLN A 140 4.36 15.71 23.72
CA GLN A 140 4.34 14.75 24.84
C GLN A 140 5.22 13.52 24.63
N ASP A 141 5.93 13.42 23.50
CA ASP A 141 6.78 12.26 23.16
C ASP A 141 6.02 10.91 23.28
N LYS A 142 4.76 10.91 22.83
CA LYS A 142 3.80 9.83 23.11
C LYS A 142 3.35 9.03 21.89
N VAL A 143 3.15 9.71 20.76
CA VAL A 143 2.51 9.12 19.57
C VAL A 143 3.45 8.19 18.81
N ASN A 144 2.88 7.30 18.01
CA ASN A 144 3.63 6.38 17.17
C ASN A 144 4.24 7.12 15.96
N PRO A 145 5.57 7.10 15.75
CA PRO A 145 6.20 7.66 14.55
C PRO A 145 6.16 6.72 13.34
N GLY A 146 5.54 5.54 13.44
CA GLY A 146 5.61 4.50 12.43
C GLY A 146 5.11 4.95 11.04
N SER A 147 4.06 5.77 10.97
CA SER A 147 3.54 6.27 9.68
C SER A 147 4.60 7.07 8.92
N ILE A 148 5.20 8.08 9.55
CA ILE A 148 6.21 8.91 8.87
C ILE A 148 7.51 8.14 8.58
N ILE A 149 7.88 7.19 9.44
CA ILE A 149 9.05 6.33 9.23
C ILE A 149 8.83 5.41 8.03
N LEU A 150 7.65 4.80 7.90
CA LEU A 150 7.32 3.95 6.76
C LEU A 150 7.09 4.77 5.48
N SER A 151 6.63 6.02 5.57
CA SER A 151 6.66 6.93 4.41
C SER A 151 8.10 7.28 3.98
N ALA A 152 9.04 7.37 4.93
CA ALA A 152 10.46 7.50 4.61
C ALA A 152 11.06 6.21 4.02
N GLU A 153 10.57 5.04 4.42
CA GLU A 153 10.89 3.77 3.74
C GLU A 153 10.47 3.83 2.26
N MET A 154 9.23 4.24 1.97
CA MET A 154 8.75 4.43 0.60
C MET A 154 9.60 5.44 -0.16
N MET A 155 10.04 6.52 0.50
CA MET A 155 10.93 7.54 -0.09
C MET A 155 12.28 6.95 -0.48
N LEU A 156 12.92 6.20 0.41
CA LEU A 156 14.21 5.54 0.12
C LEU A 156 14.08 4.54 -1.03
N ARG A 157 12.99 3.76 -1.05
CA ARG A 157 12.69 2.83 -2.13
C ARG A 157 12.47 3.57 -3.46
N HIS A 158 11.77 4.70 -3.44
CA HIS A 158 11.57 5.56 -4.62
C HIS A 158 12.88 6.18 -5.12
N MET A 159 13.83 6.49 -4.24
CA MET A 159 15.18 6.96 -4.59
C MET A 159 16.10 5.84 -5.12
N GLY A 160 15.64 4.59 -5.15
CA GLY A 160 16.44 3.42 -5.54
C GLY A 160 17.37 2.90 -4.44
N TRP A 161 17.25 3.39 -3.20
CA TRP A 161 18.04 2.94 -2.05
C TRP A 161 17.32 1.80 -1.31
N THR A 162 17.10 0.71 -2.03
CA THR A 162 16.29 -0.43 -1.58
C THR A 162 16.83 -1.09 -0.31
N GLU A 163 18.14 -1.20 -0.17
CA GLU A 163 18.79 -1.84 0.97
C GLU A 163 18.57 -1.06 2.27
N ALA A 164 18.55 0.28 2.20
CA ALA A 164 18.25 1.13 3.34
C ALA A 164 16.77 1.06 3.73
N ALA A 165 15.88 1.01 2.73
CA ALA A 165 14.45 0.80 2.95
C ALA A 165 14.18 -0.55 3.65
N ASP A 166 14.84 -1.62 3.20
CA ASP A 166 14.71 -2.96 3.76
C ASP A 166 15.17 -3.03 5.23
N LEU A 167 16.19 -2.24 5.63
CA LEU A 167 16.58 -2.13 7.05
C LEU A 167 15.50 -1.46 7.91
N ILE A 168 14.78 -0.46 7.39
CA ILE A 168 13.66 0.16 8.11
C ILE A 168 12.54 -0.87 8.33
N VAL A 169 12.19 -1.64 7.28
CA VAL A 169 11.20 -2.72 7.39
C VAL A 169 11.63 -3.73 8.46
N LYS A 170 12.88 -4.23 8.37
CA LYS A 170 13.44 -5.17 9.34
C LYS A 170 13.40 -4.63 10.77
N GLY A 171 13.82 -3.38 10.98
CA GLY A 171 13.81 -2.73 12.28
C GLY A 171 12.40 -2.58 12.86
N MET A 172 11.44 -2.20 12.03
CA MET A 172 10.02 -2.07 12.41
C MET A 172 9.43 -3.42 12.80
N GLU A 173 9.64 -4.45 11.97
CA GLU A 173 9.21 -5.82 12.24
C GLU A 173 9.80 -6.34 13.57
N GLY A 174 11.10 -6.15 13.78
CA GLY A 174 11.78 -6.58 14.99
C GLY A 174 11.29 -5.87 16.25
N ALA A 175 11.10 -4.55 16.21
CA ALA A 175 10.63 -3.77 17.35
C ALA A 175 9.19 -4.13 17.76
N ILE A 176 8.30 -4.34 16.78
CA ILE A 176 6.91 -4.76 17.03
C ILE A 176 6.86 -6.19 17.56
N ASN A 177 7.62 -7.13 16.96
CA ASN A 177 7.70 -8.52 17.42
C ASN A 177 8.27 -8.65 18.83
N ALA A 178 9.23 -7.79 19.19
CA ALA A 178 9.75 -7.69 20.55
C ALA A 178 8.75 -7.10 21.56
N LYS A 179 7.56 -6.68 21.10
CA LYS A 179 6.52 -6.00 21.89
C LYS A 179 7.03 -4.75 22.62
N THR A 180 8.02 -4.06 22.06
CA THR A 180 8.55 -2.80 22.60
C THR A 180 8.01 -1.66 21.74
N VAL A 181 6.88 -1.10 22.13
CA VAL A 181 6.01 -0.30 21.24
C VAL A 181 5.42 0.91 21.95
N THR A 182 4.90 1.86 21.18
CA THR A 182 4.18 3.03 21.71
C THR A 182 2.79 2.67 22.25
N TYR A 183 2.19 3.61 22.98
CA TYR A 183 0.96 3.41 23.77
C TYR A 183 -0.26 2.88 22.98
N ASP A 184 -0.32 3.17 21.69
CA ASP A 184 -1.40 2.81 20.79
C ASP A 184 -1.43 1.31 20.49
N PHE A 185 -0.26 0.67 20.37
CA PHE A 185 -0.12 -0.78 20.31
C PHE A 185 -0.11 -1.43 21.70
N GLU A 186 0.64 -0.86 22.65
CA GLU A 186 0.82 -1.46 23.98
C GLU A 186 -0.52 -1.76 24.67
N ARG A 187 -1.48 -0.84 24.61
CA ARG A 187 -2.82 -1.01 25.20
C ARG A 187 -3.65 -2.16 24.60
N LEU A 188 -3.23 -2.73 23.47
CA LEU A 188 -3.88 -3.83 22.76
C LEU A 188 -3.10 -5.15 22.88
N MET A 189 -1.94 -5.15 23.53
CA MET A 189 -1.01 -6.29 23.58
C MET A 189 -0.77 -6.74 25.02
N GLU A 190 -0.83 -8.04 25.25
CA GLU A 190 -0.43 -8.60 26.54
C GLU A 190 1.10 -8.70 26.66
N GLY A 191 1.65 -8.19 27.76
CA GLY A 191 3.08 -8.25 28.07
C GLY A 191 3.96 -7.34 27.22
N ALA A 192 3.40 -6.28 26.62
CA ALA A 192 4.17 -5.29 25.88
C ALA A 192 4.89 -4.31 26.83
N LYS A 193 6.05 -3.82 26.39
CA LYS A 193 6.78 -2.75 27.05
C LYS A 193 6.42 -1.42 26.40
N LEU A 194 5.79 -0.54 27.16
CA LEU A 194 5.49 0.83 26.75
C LEU A 194 6.78 1.63 26.49
N LEU A 195 6.87 2.22 25.31
CA LEU A 195 7.90 3.17 24.91
C LEU A 195 7.30 4.54 24.56
N LYS A 196 8.14 5.57 24.68
CA LYS A 196 7.90 6.89 24.10
C LYS A 196 8.07 6.89 22.57
N CYS A 197 7.67 7.98 21.92
CA CYS A 197 7.87 8.17 20.48
C CYS A 197 9.36 8.07 20.10
N SER A 198 10.21 8.83 20.80
CA SER A 198 11.67 8.83 20.61
C SER A 198 12.30 7.45 20.83
N GLU A 199 11.93 6.80 21.94
CA GLU A 199 12.43 5.48 22.32
C GLU A 199 12.02 4.38 21.34
N PHE A 200 10.86 4.50 20.69
CA PHE A 200 10.45 3.56 19.65
C PHE A 200 11.32 3.71 18.38
N GLY A 201 11.75 4.93 18.05
CA GLY A 201 12.77 5.15 17.01
C GLY A 201 14.08 4.41 17.31
N ASP A 202 14.58 4.50 18.54
CA ASP A 202 15.76 3.76 18.98
C ASP A 202 15.54 2.23 18.96
N ALA A 203 14.34 1.78 19.30
CA ALA A 203 13.98 0.37 19.25
C ALA A 203 14.00 -0.17 17.81
N ILE A 204 13.54 0.60 16.83
CA ILE A 204 13.64 0.25 15.41
C ILE A 204 15.11 0.11 15.01
N ILE A 205 15.95 1.10 15.34
CA ILE A 205 17.40 1.09 15.02
C ILE A 205 18.08 -0.15 15.60
N LYS A 206 17.76 -0.51 16.85
CA LYS A 206 18.35 -1.68 17.52
C LYS A 206 18.03 -3.02 16.82
N ASN A 207 16.96 -3.06 16.03
CA ASN A 207 16.50 -4.26 15.31
C ASN A 207 16.87 -4.27 13.81
N MET A 208 17.56 -3.24 13.30
CA MET A 208 18.14 -3.24 11.95
C MET A 208 19.27 -4.26 11.81
#